data_AF-A0A8I2B5E1-F1
#
_entry.id   AF-A0A8I2B5E1-F1
#
_cell.length_a   1.000
_cell.length_b   1.000
_cell.length_c   1.000
_cell.angle_alpha   90.00
_cell.angle_beta   90.00
_cell.angle_gamma   90.00
#
_symmetry.space_group_name_H-M   'P 1'
#
loop_
_entity.id
_entity.type
_entity.pdbx_description
1 polymer ?
#
loop_
_entity_poly.entity_id
_entity_poly.type
_entity_poly.pdbx_seq_one_letter_code
_entity_poly.pdbx_strand_id
1 'polypeptide(L)'
;MSTIKVKSANKDGQIKLEDLDVFCNKLCKRNNSVLFKLEKYLNKKLLSDPELTEIRDTILTVSGELNRLKYNLVTDGDSIEGLQ
;
A
#
# COMPACT_ATOMS: atom_id res chain seq x y z
N MET A 1 -4.87 5.51 21.13
CA MET A 1 -4.08 5.30 19.92
C MET A 1 -4.13 6.56 19.08
N SER A 2 -2.99 7.20 18.87
CA SER A 2 -2.90 8.45 18.11
C SER A 2 -3.15 8.18 16.62
N THR A 3 -4.08 8.90 16.02
CA THR A 3 -4.39 8.75 14.60
C THR A 3 -3.32 9.45 13.76
N ILE A 4 -2.48 8.68 13.07
CA ILE A 4 -1.45 9.22 12.18
C ILE A 4 -2.12 9.77 10.91
N LYS A 5 -1.87 11.05 10.63
CA LYS A 5 -2.38 11.75 9.45
C LYS A 5 -1.31 11.83 8.39
N VAL A 6 -1.71 11.65 7.13
CA VAL A 6 -0.87 11.85 5.96
C VAL A 6 -1.44 12.95 5.07
N LYS A 7 -0.54 13.69 4.43
CA LYS A 7 -0.92 14.64 3.38
C LYS A 7 -1.11 13.89 2.07
N SER A 8 -2.26 14.04 1.44
CA SER A 8 -2.45 13.59 0.06
C SER A 8 -2.91 14.73 -0.84
N ALA A 9 -2.40 14.74 -2.06
CA ALA A 9 -2.87 15.63 -3.11
C ALA A 9 -3.96 14.93 -3.92
N ASN A 10 -5.08 15.60 -4.16
CA ASN A 10 -6.01 15.17 -5.21
C ASN A 10 -5.44 15.53 -6.60
N LYS A 11 -6.13 15.09 -7.67
CA LYS A 11 -5.70 15.35 -9.05
C LYS A 11 -5.68 16.83 -9.41
N ASP A 12 -6.42 17.65 -8.67
CA ASP A 12 -6.54 19.09 -8.85
C ASP A 12 -5.52 19.88 -8.01
N GLY A 13 -4.56 19.18 -7.37
CA GLY A 13 -3.50 19.79 -6.58
C GLY A 13 -3.90 20.23 -5.17
N GLN A 14 -5.17 20.07 -4.77
CA GLN A 14 -5.60 20.35 -3.40
C GLN A 14 -5.04 19.30 -2.43
N ILE A 15 -4.38 19.79 -1.39
CA ILE A 15 -3.84 18.97 -0.31
C ILE A 15 -4.92 18.74 0.73
N LYS A 16 -5.11 17.49 1.12
CA LYS A 16 -5.96 17.10 2.25
C LYS A 16 -5.16 16.29 3.25
N LEU A 17 -5.61 16.34 4.50
CA LEU A 17 -5.16 15.43 5.54
C LEU A 17 -6.12 14.24 5.57
N GLU A 18 -5.57 13.04 5.58
CA GLU A 18 -6.33 11.81 5.74
C GLU A 18 -5.64 10.85 6.70
N ASP A 19 -6.41 9.91 7.24
CA ASP A 19 -5.86 8.86 8.09
C ASP A 19 -4.93 7.96 7.28
N LEU A 20 -3.79 7.60 7.86
CA LEU A 20 -2.81 6.70 7.24
C LEU A 20 -3.48 5.41 6.75
N ASP A 21 -4.31 4.78 7.59
CA ASP A 21 -5.03 3.55 7.24
C ASP A 21 -5.92 3.73 6.01
N VAL A 22 -6.60 4.88 5.91
CA VAL A 22 -7.46 5.20 4.77
C VAL A 22 -6.61 5.40 3.51
N PHE A 23 -5.46 6.07 3.63
CA PHE A 23 -4.54 6.28 2.53
C PHE A 23 -3.92 4.97 2.02
N CYS A 24 -3.35 4.16 2.91
CA CYS A 24 -2.79 2.85 2.58
C CYS A 24 -3.83 1.95 1.90
N ASN A 25 -5.07 1.90 2.42
CA ASN A 25 -6.15 1.15 1.79
C ASN A 25 -6.46 1.62 0.35
N LYS A 26 -6.39 2.92 0.07
CA LYS A 26 -6.57 3.44 -1.30
C LYS A 26 -5.43 3.01 -2.23
N LEU A 27 -4.19 2.99 -1.73
CA LEU A 27 -3.04 2.49 -2.47
C LEU A 27 -3.17 1.00 -2.78
N CYS A 28 -3.55 0.17 -1.81
CA CYS A 28 -3.81 -1.26 -2.02
C CYS A 28 -4.90 -1.50 -3.07
N LYS A 29 -6.02 -0.74 -3.03
CA LYS A 29 -7.06 -0.80 -4.06
C LYS A 29 -6.54 -0.42 -5.44
N ARG A 30 -5.67 0.59 -5.53
CA ARG A 30 -5.05 1.01 -6.79
C ARG A 30 -4.12 -0.07 -7.34
N ASN A 31 -3.31 -0.69 -6.48
CA ASN A 31 -2.44 -1.81 -6.84
C ASN A 31 -3.25 -3.00 -7.39
N ASN A 32 -4.33 -3.40 -6.72
CA ASN A 32 -5.22 -4.46 -7.21
C ASN A 32 -5.86 -4.11 -8.56
N SER A 33 -6.25 -2.84 -8.74
CA SER A 33 -6.79 -2.37 -10.04
C SER A 33 -5.74 -2.47 -11.15
N VAL A 34 -4.47 -2.18 -10.87
CA VAL A 34 -3.37 -2.34 -11.83
C VAL A 34 -3.18 -3.81 -12.21
N LEU A 35 -3.15 -4.72 -11.23
CA LEU A 35 -3.03 -6.16 -11.50
C LEU A 35 -4.16 -6.66 -12.42
N PHE A 36 -5.41 -6.26 -12.15
CA PHE A 36 -6.55 -6.60 -13.00
C PHE A 36 -6.43 -6.01 -14.42
N LYS A 37 -6.00 -4.76 -14.54
CA LYS A 37 -5.77 -4.11 -15.84
C LYS A 37 -4.63 -4.78 -16.62
N LEU A 38 -3.59 -5.23 -15.93
CA LEU A 38 -2.45 -5.92 -16.54
C LEU A 38 -2.89 -7.27 -17.11
N GLU A 39 -3.65 -8.07 -16.37
CA GLU A 39 -4.23 -9.32 -16.90
C GLU A 39 -5.10 -9.08 -18.13
N LYS A 40 -5.94 -8.04 -18.07
CA LYS A 40 -6.81 -7.67 -19.19
C LYS A 40 -6.02 -7.22 -20.42
N TYR A 41 -4.98 -6.40 -20.22
CA TYR A 41 -4.15 -5.87 -21.30
C TYR A 41 -3.35 -6.97 -22.00
N LEU A 42 -2.76 -7.88 -21.23
CA LEU A 42 -2.00 -9.01 -21.76
C LEU A 42 -2.89 -10.15 -22.28
N ASN A 43 -4.19 -10.11 -21.97
CA ASN A 43 -5.13 -11.21 -22.16
C ASN A 43 -4.58 -12.54 -21.61
N LYS A 44 -3.87 -12.46 -20.49
CA LYS A 44 -3.11 -13.56 -19.88
C LYS A 44 -3.22 -13.45 -18.36
N LYS A 45 -3.35 -14.58 -17.67
CA LYS A 45 -3.31 -14.63 -16.20
C LYS A 45 -1.89 -14.38 -15.71
N LEU A 46 -1.70 -13.55 -14.68
CA LEU A 46 -0.34 -13.27 -14.16
C LEU A 46 0.33 -14.55 -13.66
N LEU A 47 -0.46 -15.48 -13.12
CA LEU A 47 -0.01 -16.79 -12.66
C LEU A 47 0.48 -17.75 -13.76
N SER A 48 0.24 -17.43 -15.03
CA SER A 48 0.60 -18.32 -16.14
C SER A 48 2.01 -18.08 -16.69
N ASP A 49 2.76 -17.20 -16.05
CA ASP A 49 4.12 -16.82 -16.46
C ASP A 49 4.97 -16.54 -15.22
N PRO A 50 6.20 -17.07 -15.13
CA PRO A 50 7.06 -16.81 -13.99
C PRO A 50 7.37 -15.32 -13.79
N GLU A 51 7.66 -14.57 -14.85
CA GLU A 51 7.99 -13.15 -14.74
C GLU A 51 6.76 -12.32 -14.34
N LEU A 52 5.58 -12.63 -14.92
CA LEU A 52 4.35 -11.96 -14.52
C LEU A 52 3.93 -12.31 -13.08
N THR A 53 4.26 -13.52 -12.61
CA THR A 53 4.02 -13.94 -11.23
C THR A 53 4.90 -13.12 -10.28
N GLU A 54 6.18 -12.92 -10.60
CA GLU A 54 7.08 -12.08 -9.81
C GLU A 54 6.59 -10.62 -9.73
N ILE A 55 6.13 -10.05 -10.86
CA ILE A 55 5.53 -8.71 -10.90
C ILE A 55 4.31 -8.65 -9.97
N ARG A 56 3.42 -9.64 -10.05
CA ARG A 56 2.23 -9.73 -9.20
C ARG A 56 2.61 -9.80 -7.73
N ASP A 57 3.53 -10.70 -7.39
CA ASP A 57 3.89 -11.00 -6.02
C ASP A 57 4.61 -9.81 -5.37
N THR A 58 5.43 -9.08 -6.14
CA THR A 58 6.01 -7.81 -5.71
C THR A 58 4.92 -6.79 -5.35
N ILE A 59 3.93 -6.59 -6.21
CA ILE A 59 2.83 -5.62 -5.97
C ILE A 59 1.98 -6.05 -4.75
N LEU A 60 1.71 -7.34 -4.60
CA LEU A 60 0.95 -7.87 -3.45
C LEU A 60 1.74 -7.77 -2.15
N THR A 61 3.06 -8.00 -2.19
CA THR A 61 3.95 -7.83 -1.03
C THR A 61 3.93 -6.40 -0.52
N VAL A 62 4.13 -5.42 -1.42
CA VAL A 62 4.04 -3.99 -1.07
C VAL A 62 2.66 -3.64 -0.52
N SER A 63 1.59 -4.21 -1.07
CA SER A 63 0.22 -3.99 -0.54
C SER A 63 0.04 -4.58 0.87
N GLY A 64 0.68 -5.72 1.16
CA GLY A 64 0.72 -6.31 2.48
C GLY A 64 1.48 -5.44 3.49
N GLU A 65 2.62 -4.88 3.09
CA GLU A 65 3.40 -3.94 3.91
C GLU A 65 2.62 -2.66 4.21
N LEU A 66 1.97 -2.07 3.20
CA LEU A 66 1.13 -0.88 3.38
C LEU A 66 0.00 -1.10 4.39
N ASN A 67 -0.64 -2.28 4.37
CA ASN A 67 -1.69 -2.63 5.33
C ASN A 67 -1.16 -2.81 6.76
N ARG A 68 0.09 -3.22 6.91
CA ARG A 68 0.74 -3.41 8.21
C ARG A 68 1.43 -2.14 8.71
N LEU A 69 1.63 -1.15 7.85
CA LEU A 69 2.41 0.04 8.13
C LEU A 69 1.98 0.72 9.44
N LYS A 70 0.68 0.87 9.71
CA LYS A 70 0.18 1.44 10.97
C LYS A 70 0.65 0.74 12.24
N TYR A 71 0.96 -0.55 12.18
CA TYR A 71 1.44 -1.34 13.32
C TYR A 71 2.97 -1.29 13.42
N ASN A 72 3.65 -0.88 12.36
CA ASN A 72 5.11 -0.80 12.27
C ASN A 72 5.63 0.64 12.48
N LEU A 73 4.73 1.59 12.73
CA LEU A 73 5.12 2.98 12.98
C LEU A 73 5.39 3.17 14.47
N VAL A 74 6.59 3.68 14.76
CA VAL A 74 6.98 4.17 16.07
C VAL A 74 6.63 5.66 16.12
N THR A 75 5.86 6.06 17.12
CA THR A 75 5.45 7.44 17.36
C THR A 75 6.16 8.02 18.58
N ASP A 76 6.26 9.35 18.65
CA ASP A 76 6.83 10.05 19.81
C ASP A 76 5.97 9.76 21.05
N GLY A 77 6.37 8.75 21.84
CA GLY A 77 5.61 8.19 22.95
C GLY A 77 5.73 6.67 23.08
N ASP A 78 6.14 5.97 22.03
CA ASP A 78 6.43 4.54 22.09
C ASP A 78 7.78 4.32 22.78
N SER A 79 7.76 3.57 23.90
CA SER A 79 8.99 3.16 24.58
C SER A 79 9.69 2.09 23.74
N ILE A 80 10.84 2.45 23.18
CA ILE A 80 11.76 1.52 22.49
C ILE A 80 12.60 0.69 23.48
N GLU A 81 12.22 0.64 24.76
CA GLU A 81 12.87 -0.20 25.76
C GLU A 81 12.76 -1.68 25.36
N GLY A 82 13.90 -2.32 25.11
CA GLY A 82 13.99 -3.74 24.73
C GLY A 82 14.22 -4.01 23.24
N LEU A 83 14.30 -2.98 22.38
CA LEU A 83 14.90 -3.10 21.05
C LEU A 83 16.43 -2.96 21.19
N GLN A 84 17.09 -4.01 21.70
CA GLN A 84 18.54 -4.19 21.66
C GLN A 84 18.89 -5.36 20.72
#